data_AF-A0A4U8UKA3-F1
#
_entry.id   AF-A0A4U8UKA3-F1
#
_cell.length_a   1.000
_cell.length_b   1.000
_cell.length_c   1.000
_cell.angle_alpha   90.00
_cell.angle_beta   90.00
_cell.angle_gamma   90.00
#
_symmetry.space_group_name_H-M   'P 1'
#
loop_
_entity.id
_entity.type
_entity.pdbx_description
1 polymer ?
#
loop_
_entity_poly.entity_id
_entity_poly.type
_entity_poly.pdbx_seq_one_letter_code
_entity_poly.pdbx_strand_id
1 'polypeptide(L)'
;MASLNLIVALCLLSRLVSSMLVPPKCAENEEFSMCGHCEGSCSNPMPEGSADCLPAGCYCPKFKDYVRGETGACIPHSRCPRLELDKVFAQNPRHIAFSANSDESASDETCGENERWNDCGSVCQEMCENPRGAPVRSCPRMCQSGCFCQQEFVRSWNFECIPKSECSPHPDCAKLECPEGSSCHWEPRICDDNEKNCLQAACFAPA
;
A
#
# COMPACT_ATOMS: atom_id res chain seq x y z
N MET A 1 68.24 -20.56 4.42
CA MET A 1 67.47 -20.60 3.15
C MET A 1 66.01 -21.09 3.30
N ALA A 2 65.55 -21.52 4.49
CA ALA A 2 64.15 -21.96 4.71
C ALA A 2 63.12 -20.80 4.85
N SER A 3 63.58 -19.58 5.15
CA SER A 3 62.69 -18.44 5.45
C SER A 3 61.98 -17.88 4.21
N LEU A 4 62.66 -17.82 3.06
CA LEU A 4 62.07 -17.28 1.83
C LEU A 4 61.00 -18.21 1.25
N ASN A 5 61.25 -19.53 1.26
CA ASN A 5 60.29 -20.53 0.78
C ASN A 5 59.04 -20.61 1.65
N LEU A 6 59.17 -20.42 2.97
CA LEU A 6 58.03 -20.38 3.90
C LEU A 6 57.17 -19.13 3.68
N ILE A 7 57.79 -17.97 3.44
CA ILE A 7 57.08 -16.72 3.13
C ILE A 7 56.34 -16.84 1.79
N VAL A 8 56.99 -17.39 0.76
CA VAL A 8 56.37 -17.62 -0.55
C VAL A 8 55.19 -18.59 -0.42
N ALA A 9 55.33 -19.68 0.35
CA ALA A 9 54.24 -20.62 0.60
C ALA A 9 53.05 -19.97 1.33
N LEU A 10 53.31 -19.13 2.35
CA LEU A 10 52.26 -18.39 3.07
C LEU A 10 51.57 -17.36 2.17
N CYS A 11 52.30 -16.67 1.29
CA CYS A 11 51.74 -15.74 0.32
C CYS A 11 50.90 -16.44 -0.77
N LEU A 12 51.31 -17.63 -1.21
CA LEU A 12 50.52 -18.43 -2.15
C LEU A 12 49.25 -18.99 -1.49
N LEU A 13 49.34 -19.44 -0.24
CA LEU A 13 48.17 -19.85 0.54
C LEU A 13 47.20 -18.69 0.79
N SER A 14 47.68 -17.49 1.13
CA SER A 14 46.78 -16.33 1.34
C SER A 14 46.09 -15.86 0.05
N ARG A 15 46.75 -15.98 -1.11
CA ARG A 15 46.15 -15.76 -2.44
C ARG A 15 45.09 -16.82 -2.78
N LEU A 16 45.32 -18.08 -2.42
CA LEU A 16 44.36 -19.18 -2.63
C LEU A 16 43.12 -19.04 -1.73
N VAL A 17 43.27 -18.61 -0.48
CA VAL A 17 42.16 -18.41 0.46
C VAL A 17 41.27 -17.21 0.04
N SER A 18 41.86 -16.17 -0.57
CA SER A 18 41.11 -15.00 -1.03
C SER A 18 40.15 -15.27 -2.20
N SER A 19 40.35 -16.37 -2.95
CA SER A 19 39.52 -16.71 -4.12
C SER A 19 38.26 -17.52 -3.80
N MET A 20 38.05 -17.95 -2.55
CA MET A 20 36.98 -18.91 -2.19
C MET A 20 35.76 -18.28 -1.48
N LEU A 21 35.78 -16.97 -1.18
CA LEU A 21 34.72 -16.29 -0.41
C LEU A 21 34.00 -15.16 -1.17
N VAL A 22 34.15 -15.07 -2.49
CA VAL A 22 33.40 -14.07 -3.27
C VAL A 22 32.02 -14.65 -3.57
N PRO A 23 30.93 -14.16 -2.94
CA PRO A 23 29.59 -14.60 -3.30
C PRO A 23 29.34 -14.33 -4.79
N PRO A 24 28.55 -15.18 -5.48
CA PRO A 24 28.28 -15.00 -6.88
C PRO A 24 27.65 -13.62 -7.12
N LYS A 25 28.04 -12.98 -8.22
CA LYS A 25 27.54 -11.65 -8.57
C LYS A 25 26.06 -11.76 -8.95
N CYS A 26 25.21 -11.06 -8.21
CA CYS A 26 23.77 -10.98 -8.48
C CYS A 26 23.42 -9.86 -9.46
N ALA A 27 22.20 -9.90 -9.99
CA ALA A 27 21.68 -8.82 -10.83
C ALA A 27 21.39 -7.56 -10.00
N GLU A 28 21.01 -6.47 -10.68
CA GLU A 28 20.66 -5.23 -10.00
C GLU A 28 19.51 -5.45 -9.00
N ASN A 29 19.67 -4.89 -7.80
CA ASN A 29 18.71 -5.01 -6.68
C ASN A 29 18.49 -6.44 -6.15
N GLU A 30 19.41 -7.36 -6.40
CA GLU A 30 19.40 -8.70 -5.81
C GLU A 30 20.55 -8.87 -4.80
N GLU A 31 20.29 -9.60 -3.72
CA GLU A 31 21.26 -9.95 -2.70
C GLU A 31 21.45 -11.46 -2.67
N PHE A 32 22.71 -11.93 -2.61
CA PHE A 32 22.98 -13.36 -2.50
C PHE A 32 22.62 -13.85 -1.09
N SER A 33 21.80 -14.90 -1.02
CA SER A 33 21.47 -15.58 0.22
C SER A 33 21.83 -17.06 0.15
N MET A 34 22.44 -17.56 1.22
CA MET A 34 22.68 -19.00 1.42
C MET A 34 21.43 -19.77 1.82
N CYS A 35 20.44 -19.08 2.39
CA CYS A 35 19.11 -19.61 2.73
C CYS A 35 18.09 -18.71 2.04
N GLY A 36 17.62 -19.13 0.87
CA GLY A 36 16.68 -18.37 0.07
C GLY A 36 15.34 -18.20 0.78
N HIS A 37 14.57 -17.22 0.34
CA HIS A 37 13.25 -16.92 0.90
C HIS A 37 12.26 -16.60 -0.22
N CYS A 38 10.97 -16.65 0.08
CA CYS A 38 9.94 -16.22 -0.87
C CYS A 38 10.16 -14.75 -1.25
N GLU A 39 10.10 -14.46 -2.55
CA GLU A 39 10.17 -13.12 -3.11
C GLU A 39 8.76 -12.62 -3.38
N GLY A 40 8.48 -11.36 -3.04
CA GLY A 40 7.22 -10.73 -3.42
C GLY A 40 7.11 -10.53 -4.93
N SER A 41 5.89 -10.37 -5.41
CA SER A 41 5.58 -9.92 -6.78
C SER A 41 4.72 -8.66 -6.73
N CYS A 42 4.50 -8.02 -7.87
CA CYS A 42 3.65 -6.84 -7.96
C CYS A 42 2.21 -7.06 -7.49
N SER A 43 1.69 -8.28 -7.62
CA SER A 43 0.33 -8.62 -7.17
C SER A 43 0.29 -9.18 -5.75
N ASN A 44 1.42 -9.66 -5.23
CA ASN A 44 1.54 -10.19 -3.88
C ASN A 44 2.91 -9.82 -3.28
N PRO A 45 3.06 -8.62 -2.70
CA PRO A 45 4.36 -8.08 -2.30
C PRO A 45 4.96 -8.78 -1.09
N MET A 46 4.11 -9.35 -0.23
CA MET A 46 4.52 -10.06 0.97
C MET A 46 3.86 -11.44 1.01
N PRO A 47 4.35 -12.39 0.20
CA PRO A 47 3.83 -13.75 0.20
C PRO A 47 4.15 -14.44 1.52
N GLU A 48 3.20 -15.21 2.04
CA GLU A 48 3.45 -16.11 3.15
C GLU A 48 4.45 -17.19 2.72
N GLY A 49 5.59 -17.26 3.40
CA GLY A 49 6.63 -18.26 3.15
C GLY A 49 6.71 -19.30 4.25
N SER A 50 7.25 -20.48 3.93
CA SER A 50 7.61 -21.46 4.95
C SER A 50 8.89 -21.05 5.69
N ALA A 51 9.14 -21.63 6.85
CA ALA A 51 10.41 -21.46 7.58
C ALA A 51 11.58 -22.21 6.91
N ASP A 52 11.29 -23.03 5.89
CA ASP A 52 12.29 -23.80 5.16
C ASP A 52 13.05 -22.91 4.18
N CYS A 53 14.36 -23.11 4.11
CA CYS A 53 15.20 -22.38 3.16
C CYS A 53 14.89 -22.80 1.73
N LEU A 54 14.65 -21.80 0.87
CA LEU A 54 14.82 -22.01 -0.57
C LEU A 54 16.32 -22.19 -0.89
N PRO A 55 16.67 -22.75 -2.07
CA PRO A 55 18.07 -22.97 -2.44
C PRO A 55 18.93 -21.71 -2.34
N ALA A 56 20.24 -21.86 -2.09
CA ALA A 56 21.16 -20.73 -2.12
C ALA A 56 21.15 -20.06 -3.51
N GLY A 57 21.08 -18.73 -3.55
CA GLY A 57 20.87 -17.99 -4.79
C GLY A 57 20.76 -16.48 -4.59
N CYS A 58 20.47 -15.76 -5.66
CA CYS A 58 20.21 -14.32 -5.64
C CYS A 58 18.71 -14.08 -5.47
N TYR A 59 18.34 -13.26 -4.49
CA TYR A 59 16.96 -12.96 -4.14
C TYR A 59 16.78 -11.46 -3.95
N CYS A 60 15.56 -10.97 -4.18
CA CYS A 60 15.14 -9.63 -3.80
C CYS A 60 15.31 -9.41 -2.29
N PRO A 61 15.70 -8.22 -1.82
CA PRO A 61 15.85 -7.95 -0.39
C PRO A 61 14.53 -8.09 0.39
N LYS A 62 14.44 -9.08 1.29
CA LYS A 62 13.23 -9.45 2.06
C LYS A 62 12.54 -8.32 2.85
N PHE A 63 13.27 -7.27 3.23
CA PHE A 63 12.77 -6.19 4.11
C PHE A 63 12.95 -4.78 3.54
N LYS A 64 13.14 -4.65 2.21
CA LYS A 64 13.33 -3.34 1.56
C LYS A 64 12.27 -3.01 0.50
N ASP A 65 11.10 -3.64 0.58
CA ASP A 65 9.98 -3.44 -0.37
C ASP A 65 10.36 -3.64 -1.85
N TYR A 66 11.18 -4.67 -2.11
CA TYR A 66 11.50 -5.12 -3.46
C TYR A 66 10.67 -6.34 -3.84
N VAL A 67 10.22 -6.36 -5.08
CA VAL A 67 9.43 -7.45 -5.65
C VAL A 67 9.95 -7.82 -7.03
N ARG A 68 9.65 -9.04 -7.45
CA ARG A 68 9.96 -9.55 -8.77
C ARG A 68 8.90 -9.06 -9.75
N GLY A 69 9.33 -8.26 -10.73
CA GLY A 69 8.48 -7.77 -11.82
C GLY A 69 8.20 -8.85 -12.87
N GLU A 70 7.36 -8.54 -13.86
CA GLU A 70 6.94 -9.48 -14.92
C GLU A 70 8.10 -10.01 -15.78
N THR A 71 9.15 -9.19 -15.96
CA THR A 71 10.37 -9.59 -16.69
C THR A 71 11.32 -10.44 -15.84
N GLY A 72 10.99 -10.67 -14.57
CA GLY A 72 11.86 -11.33 -13.61
C GLY A 72 12.96 -10.45 -13.02
N ALA A 73 12.92 -9.13 -13.24
CA ALA A 73 13.84 -8.20 -12.58
C ALA A 73 13.38 -7.91 -11.14
N CYS A 74 14.35 -7.74 -10.23
CA CYS A 74 14.07 -7.24 -8.89
C CYS A 74 13.92 -5.72 -8.91
N ILE A 75 12.72 -5.22 -8.61
CA ILE A 75 12.38 -3.80 -8.67
C ILE A 75 11.76 -3.35 -7.35
N PRO A 76 11.89 -2.05 -6.99
CA PRO A 76 11.09 -1.50 -5.91
C PRO A 76 9.61 -1.72 -6.21
N HIS A 77 8.80 -2.07 -5.20
CA HIS A 77 7.36 -2.31 -5.37
C HIS A 77 6.64 -1.11 -5.99
N SER A 78 7.13 0.11 -5.74
CA SER A 78 6.64 1.35 -6.36
C SER A 78 6.80 1.43 -7.89
N ARG A 79 7.66 0.60 -8.49
CA ARG A 79 7.88 0.52 -9.95
C ARG A 79 7.05 -0.57 -10.63
N CYS A 80 6.17 -1.26 -9.90
CA CYS A 80 5.28 -2.23 -10.49
C CYS A 80 4.35 -1.59 -11.53
N PRO A 81 4.09 -2.27 -12.67
CA PRO A 81 3.05 -1.82 -13.59
C PRO A 81 1.73 -1.85 -12.83
N ARG A 82 1.05 -0.70 -12.75
CA ARG A 82 -0.33 -0.68 -12.26
C ARG A 82 -1.16 -1.47 -13.27
N LEU A 83 -1.61 -2.66 -12.88
CA LEU A 83 -2.56 -3.46 -13.66
C LEU A 83 -3.85 -2.62 -13.84
N GLU A 84 -3.97 -1.97 -15.00
CA GLU A 84 -5.18 -1.42 -15.62
C GLU A 84 -6.21 -0.76 -14.66
N LEU A 85 -5.74 0.18 -13.84
CA LEU A 85 -6.57 1.24 -13.26
C LEU A 85 -6.66 2.47 -14.18
N ASP A 86 -5.91 2.49 -15.27
CA ASP A 86 -5.80 3.64 -16.18
C ASP A 86 -7.09 3.89 -16.99
N LYS A 87 -7.92 2.87 -17.19
CA LYS A 87 -9.25 3.04 -17.83
C LYS A 87 -10.33 3.54 -16.88
N VAL A 88 -10.17 3.31 -15.57
CA VAL A 88 -11.06 3.84 -14.53
C VAL A 88 -10.70 5.30 -14.22
N PHE A 89 -9.40 5.64 -14.22
CA PHE A 89 -8.92 6.99 -13.93
C PHE A 89 -9.05 8.01 -15.08
N ALA A 90 -9.33 7.57 -16.31
CA ALA A 90 -9.68 8.49 -17.40
C ALA A 90 -10.98 9.28 -17.12
N GLN A 91 -11.82 8.83 -16.18
CA GLN A 91 -13.07 9.49 -15.79
C GLN A 91 -12.95 10.25 -14.46
N ASN A 92 -11.81 10.18 -13.76
CA ASN A 92 -11.59 10.92 -12.52
C ASN A 92 -10.11 11.34 -12.38
N PRO A 93 -9.73 12.55 -12.85
CA PRO A 93 -8.33 12.97 -13.03
C PRO A 93 -7.59 13.33 -11.73
N ARG A 94 -8.03 12.87 -10.56
CA ARG A 94 -7.45 13.25 -9.24
C ARG A 94 -6.49 12.23 -8.63
N HIS A 95 -5.77 11.45 -9.45
CA HIS A 95 -4.63 10.66 -8.95
C HIS A 95 -3.34 11.03 -9.69
N ILE A 96 -2.47 11.73 -8.95
CA ILE A 96 -1.01 11.86 -9.06
C ILE A 96 -0.43 11.42 -10.41
N ALA A 97 -0.48 12.31 -11.40
CA ALA A 97 0.42 12.23 -12.54
C ALA A 97 1.82 12.58 -12.03
N PHE A 98 2.69 11.57 -11.88
CA PHE A 98 4.13 11.79 -11.74
C PHE A 98 4.66 12.24 -13.11
N SER A 99 4.34 13.47 -13.52
CA SER A 99 4.99 14.11 -14.66
C SER A 99 6.21 14.84 -14.15
N ALA A 100 7.38 14.28 -14.43
CA ALA A 100 8.61 15.03 -14.46
C ALA A 100 8.48 16.13 -15.52
N ASN A 101 8.33 17.39 -15.11
CA ASN A 101 9.12 18.52 -15.61
C ASN A 101 8.73 19.83 -14.91
N SER A 102 9.74 20.69 -14.80
CA SER A 102 9.87 21.86 -13.94
C SER A 102 9.17 23.12 -14.44
N ASP A 103 8.98 24.03 -13.46
CA ASP A 103 8.78 25.48 -13.57
C ASP A 103 7.33 25.98 -13.81
N GLU A 104 6.63 26.28 -12.70
CA GLU A 104 6.13 27.64 -12.40
C GLU A 104 5.58 27.69 -10.96
N SER A 105 5.79 28.82 -10.27
CA SER A 105 5.58 29.03 -8.83
C SER A 105 4.11 29.04 -8.37
N ALA A 106 3.74 28.22 -7.36
CA ALA A 106 3.11 28.66 -6.08
C ALA A 106 2.43 27.51 -5.29
N SER A 107 2.90 27.31 -4.05
CA SER A 107 2.22 26.74 -2.86
C SER A 107 1.38 25.45 -2.94
N ASP A 108 1.79 24.48 -2.12
CA ASP A 108 1.04 23.32 -1.59
C ASP A 108 0.83 22.12 -2.54
N GLU A 109 1.50 21.01 -2.21
CA GLU A 109 1.46 19.76 -2.95
C GLU A 109 0.06 19.12 -2.83
N THR A 110 -0.54 18.81 -3.97
CA THR A 110 -1.96 19.04 -4.30
C THR A 110 -2.96 18.10 -3.62
N CYS A 111 -3.53 18.49 -2.48
CA CYS A 111 -4.77 17.92 -1.97
C CYS A 111 -6.02 18.50 -2.66
N GLY A 112 -7.14 17.80 -2.59
CA GLY A 112 -8.40 18.25 -3.16
C GLY A 112 -8.99 19.48 -2.45
N GLU A 113 -10.11 19.98 -2.97
CA GLU A 113 -10.85 21.05 -2.31
C GLU A 113 -11.26 20.63 -0.89
N ASN A 114 -11.05 21.53 0.08
CA ASN A 114 -11.31 21.29 1.50
C ASN A 114 -10.51 20.12 2.12
N GLU A 115 -9.42 19.71 1.48
CA GLU A 115 -8.45 18.77 2.02
C GLU A 115 -7.15 19.49 2.41
N ARG A 116 -6.37 18.86 3.28
CA ARG A 116 -5.01 19.28 3.61
C ARG A 116 -4.09 18.07 3.69
N TRP A 117 -2.84 18.25 3.29
CA TRP A 117 -1.82 17.23 3.46
C TRP A 117 -1.52 17.05 4.96
N ASN A 118 -1.36 15.81 5.39
CA ASN A 118 -0.90 15.47 6.72
C ASN A 118 -0.02 14.21 6.67
N ASP A 119 1.22 14.31 7.14
CA ASP A 119 2.15 13.18 7.19
C ASP A 119 1.74 12.11 8.21
N CYS A 120 0.87 12.44 9.16
CA CYS A 120 0.40 11.56 10.21
C CYS A 120 -1.07 11.88 10.57
N GLY A 121 -1.97 11.64 9.62
CA GLY A 121 -3.42 11.79 9.83
C GLY A 121 -4.10 10.54 10.39
N SER A 122 -5.24 10.74 11.06
CA SER A 122 -6.07 9.66 11.61
C SER A 122 -6.65 8.78 10.51
N VAL A 123 -6.51 7.46 10.64
CA VAL A 123 -7.12 6.49 9.71
C VAL A 123 -8.65 6.48 9.78
N CYS A 124 -9.25 7.01 10.85
CA CYS A 124 -10.69 7.15 10.99
C CYS A 124 -11.10 8.59 10.68
N GLN A 125 -11.12 8.93 9.39
CA GLN A 125 -11.68 10.22 8.96
C GLN A 125 -13.19 10.26 9.20
N GLU A 126 -13.73 11.43 9.50
CA GLU A 126 -15.18 11.60 9.57
C GLU A 126 -15.78 11.49 8.16
N MET A 127 -16.76 10.61 8.03
CA MET A 127 -17.61 10.50 6.85
C MET A 127 -18.95 11.19 7.09
N CYS A 128 -19.74 11.35 6.03
CA CYS A 128 -21.10 11.86 6.15
C CYS A 128 -21.95 11.09 7.15
N GLU A 129 -21.72 9.78 7.24
CA GLU A 129 -22.32 8.93 8.25
C GLU A 129 -21.26 7.99 8.82
N ASN A 130 -21.36 7.69 10.10
CA ASN A 130 -20.54 6.66 10.72
C ASN A 130 -21.26 5.31 10.65
N PRO A 131 -20.55 4.18 10.80
CA PRO A 131 -21.19 2.86 10.82
C PRO A 131 -22.34 2.79 11.83
N ARG A 132 -23.50 2.32 11.39
CA ARG A 132 -24.76 2.24 12.17
C ARG A 132 -25.28 3.59 12.67
N GLY A 133 -24.86 4.70 12.06
CA GLY A 133 -25.19 6.04 12.53
C GLY A 133 -24.56 6.43 13.88
N ALA A 134 -23.66 5.61 14.44
CA ALA A 134 -23.06 5.84 15.76
C ALA A 134 -21.71 6.55 15.66
N PRO A 135 -21.36 7.51 16.55
CA PRO A 135 -20.06 8.17 16.51
C PRO A 135 -18.90 7.15 16.55
N VAL A 136 -17.79 7.43 15.86
CA VAL A 136 -16.58 6.60 15.93
C VAL A 136 -16.05 6.60 17.37
N ARG A 137 -16.36 5.55 18.15
CA ARG A 137 -16.00 5.46 19.58
C ARG A 137 -14.57 4.96 19.83
N SER A 138 -13.95 4.33 18.85
CA SER A 138 -12.62 3.73 18.99
C SER A 138 -11.84 3.82 17.68
N CYS A 139 -11.00 4.85 17.55
CA CYS A 139 -10.02 4.92 16.47
C CYS A 139 -8.65 4.45 16.96
N PRO A 140 -7.95 3.55 16.23
CA PRO A 140 -6.57 3.21 16.52
C PRO A 140 -5.65 4.44 16.51
N ARG A 141 -4.61 4.45 17.33
CA ARG A 141 -3.62 5.55 17.38
C ARG A 141 -2.60 5.54 16.24
N MET A 142 -2.74 4.62 15.28
CA MET A 142 -1.89 4.59 14.10
C MET A 142 -2.27 5.74 13.16
N CYS A 143 -1.28 6.27 12.45
CA CYS A 143 -1.51 7.33 11.48
C CYS A 143 -1.00 6.94 10.09
N GLN A 144 -1.53 7.60 9.08
CA GLN A 144 -1.14 7.44 7.68
C GLN A 144 -0.86 8.81 7.07
N SER A 145 0.12 8.88 6.18
CA SER A 145 0.40 10.09 5.40
C SER A 145 -0.56 10.21 4.21
N GLY A 146 -1.09 11.40 3.93
CA GLY A 146 -2.01 11.63 2.82
C GLY A 146 -2.83 12.91 2.93
N CYS A 147 -3.85 13.04 2.09
CA CYS A 147 -4.83 14.13 2.14
C CYS A 147 -6.01 13.77 3.06
N PHE A 148 -6.34 14.68 3.96
CA PHE A 148 -7.41 14.53 4.94
C PHE A 148 -8.35 15.72 4.84
N CYS A 149 -9.66 15.49 5.06
CA CYS A 149 -10.60 16.61 5.15
C CYS A 149 -10.12 17.61 6.21
N GLN A 150 -10.20 18.90 5.86
CA GLN A 150 -9.94 19.98 6.78
C GLN A 150 -10.98 19.94 7.91
N GLN A 151 -10.69 20.68 8.99
CA GLN A 151 -11.62 20.77 10.11
C GLN A 151 -12.99 21.28 9.63
N GLU A 152 -14.07 20.73 10.18
CA GLU A 152 -15.48 20.98 9.81
C GLU A 152 -15.96 20.38 8.49
N PHE A 153 -15.07 19.75 7.71
CA PHE A 153 -15.42 18.99 6.51
C PHE A 153 -15.43 17.50 6.80
N VAL A 154 -16.35 16.80 6.14
CA VAL A 154 -16.48 15.33 6.21
C VAL A 154 -16.36 14.74 4.82
N ARG A 155 -15.90 13.49 4.74
CA ARG A 155 -15.74 12.79 3.47
C ARG A 155 -17.09 12.27 2.98
N SER A 156 -17.47 12.66 1.77
CA SER A 156 -18.68 12.23 1.09
C SER A 156 -18.54 10.82 0.51
N TRP A 157 -19.64 10.26 0.03
CA TRP A 157 -19.68 8.95 -0.65
C TRP A 157 -18.93 8.94 -2.00
N ASN A 158 -18.66 10.14 -2.56
CA ASN A 158 -17.85 10.31 -3.76
C ASN A 158 -16.38 10.63 -3.44
N PHE A 159 -15.97 10.48 -2.17
CA PHE A 159 -14.62 10.75 -1.67
C PHE A 159 -14.19 12.24 -1.74
N GLU A 160 -15.15 13.16 -1.73
CA GLU A 160 -14.90 14.61 -1.67
C GLU A 160 -15.09 15.13 -0.24
N CYS A 161 -14.35 16.15 0.17
CA CYS A 161 -14.53 16.79 1.46
C CYS A 161 -15.55 17.92 1.34
N ILE A 162 -16.71 17.70 1.96
CA ILE A 162 -17.86 18.62 1.89
C ILE A 162 -18.28 19.07 3.30
N PRO A 163 -18.98 20.21 3.42
CA PRO A 163 -19.61 20.58 4.67
C PRO A 163 -20.60 19.50 5.12
N LYS A 164 -20.63 19.21 6.43
CA LYS A 164 -21.55 18.19 6.98
C LYS A 164 -23.03 18.46 6.67
N SER A 165 -23.40 19.72 6.47
CA SER A 165 -24.75 20.14 6.05
C SER A 165 -25.14 19.70 4.64
N GLU A 166 -24.17 19.35 3.80
CA GLU A 166 -24.37 18.90 2.42
C GLU A 166 -24.40 17.37 2.29
N CYS A 167 -24.29 16.66 3.41
CA CYS A 167 -24.32 15.20 3.40
C CYS A 167 -25.68 14.63 2.98
N SER A 168 -25.61 13.59 2.15
CA SER A 168 -26.74 12.73 1.82
C SER A 168 -26.65 11.38 2.56
N PRO A 169 -27.78 10.67 2.73
CA PRO A 169 -27.75 9.27 3.18
C PRO A 169 -26.89 8.40 2.25
N HIS A 170 -26.36 7.29 2.77
CA HIS A 170 -25.57 6.35 1.96
C HIS A 170 -26.37 5.90 0.71
N PRO A 171 -25.75 5.83 -0.50
CA PRO A 171 -26.48 5.52 -1.74
C PRO A 171 -27.26 4.20 -1.70
N ASP A 172 -26.78 3.19 -0.98
CA ASP A 172 -27.49 1.91 -0.84
C ASP A 172 -28.78 2.00 -0.02
N CYS A 173 -28.97 3.05 0.79
CA CYS A 173 -30.26 3.29 1.45
C CYS A 173 -31.38 3.55 0.45
N ALA A 174 -31.08 4.04 -0.76
CA ALA A 174 -32.08 4.20 -1.81
C ALA A 174 -32.58 2.84 -2.37
N LYS A 175 -31.88 1.74 -2.08
CA LYS A 175 -32.21 0.37 -2.52
C LYS A 175 -32.90 -0.43 -1.42
N LEU A 176 -33.13 0.16 -0.25
CA LEU A 176 -33.71 -0.48 0.92
C LEU A 176 -35.06 0.13 1.26
N GLU A 177 -36.03 -0.72 1.54
CA GLU A 177 -37.29 -0.34 2.17
C GLU A 177 -37.21 -0.68 3.66
N CYS A 178 -37.09 0.35 4.50
CA CYS A 178 -37.00 0.16 5.94
C CYS A 178 -38.39 0.03 6.57
N PRO A 179 -38.60 -0.95 7.49
CA PRO A 179 -39.82 -1.06 8.27
C PRO A 179 -40.16 0.22 9.04
N GLU A 180 -41.46 0.40 9.35
CA GLU A 180 -41.93 1.56 10.11
C GLU A 180 -41.17 1.72 11.43
N GLY A 181 -40.74 2.95 11.71
CA GLY A 181 -39.96 3.28 12.90
C GLY A 181 -38.47 2.95 12.80
N SER A 182 -37.99 2.23 11.79
CA SER A 182 -36.56 2.02 11.56
C SER A 182 -35.96 3.06 10.62
N SER A 183 -34.63 3.22 10.68
CA SER A 183 -33.88 4.16 9.84
C SER A 183 -32.73 3.46 9.15
N CYS A 184 -32.47 3.82 7.89
CA CYS A 184 -31.36 3.27 7.13
C CYS A 184 -30.07 3.96 7.53
N HIS A 185 -29.03 3.16 7.79
CA HIS A 185 -27.70 3.63 8.12
C HIS A 185 -26.64 2.85 7.34
N TRP A 186 -25.49 3.49 7.12
CA TRP A 186 -24.32 2.84 6.53
C TRP A 186 -23.84 1.69 7.44
N GLU A 187 -23.71 0.49 6.90
CA GLU A 187 -23.19 -0.70 7.58
C GLU A 187 -22.15 -1.36 6.66
N PRO A 188 -20.85 -1.11 6.89
CA PRO A 188 -19.82 -1.69 6.07
C PRO A 188 -19.78 -3.22 6.25
N ARG A 189 -19.74 -3.94 5.14
CA ARG A 189 -19.64 -5.41 5.12
C ARG A 189 -18.76 -5.88 3.96
N ILE A 190 -18.19 -7.06 4.11
CA ILE A 190 -17.37 -7.66 3.06
C ILE A 190 -18.31 -8.15 1.95
N CYS A 191 -18.12 -7.65 0.74
CA CYS A 191 -18.79 -8.14 -0.47
C CYS A 191 -17.90 -9.14 -1.18
N ASP A 192 -18.47 -10.28 -1.57
CA ASP A 192 -17.86 -11.19 -2.55
C ASP A 192 -18.17 -10.68 -3.97
N ASP A 193 -17.25 -10.83 -4.91
CA ASP A 193 -17.44 -10.49 -6.33
C ASP A 193 -18.67 -11.18 -6.95
N ASN A 194 -19.11 -12.30 -6.37
CA ASN A 194 -20.30 -13.03 -6.78
C ASN A 194 -21.62 -12.43 -6.23
N GLU A 195 -21.57 -11.55 -5.24
CA GLU A 195 -22.75 -10.93 -4.61
C GLU A 195 -23.17 -9.67 -5.38
N LYS A 196 -23.95 -9.87 -6.45
CA LYS A 196 -24.46 -8.79 -7.33
C LYS A 196 -25.31 -7.71 -6.63
N ASN A 197 -25.72 -7.94 -5.38
CA ASN A 197 -26.53 -7.00 -4.60
C ASN A 197 -25.99 -6.84 -3.17
N CYS A 198 -24.68 -6.66 -3.03
CA CYS A 198 -24.07 -6.38 -1.74
C CYS A 198 -24.36 -4.94 -1.32
N LEU A 199 -25.35 -4.76 -0.45
CA LEU A 199 -25.73 -3.46 0.09
C LEU A 199 -24.88 -3.13 1.32
N GLN A 200 -24.18 -2.00 1.30
CA GLN A 200 -23.40 -1.47 2.42
C GLN A 200 -24.25 -0.62 3.37
N ALA A 201 -25.55 -0.91 3.46
CA ALA A 201 -26.48 -0.21 4.34
C ALA A 201 -27.47 -1.20 4.93
N ALA A 202 -28.02 -0.87 6.09
CA ALA A 202 -29.02 -1.67 6.78
C ALA A 202 -30.01 -0.79 7.54
N CYS A 203 -31.20 -1.33 7.80
CA CYS A 203 -32.21 -0.67 8.62
C CYS A 203 -31.97 -1.02 10.09
N PHE A 204 -31.92 0.00 10.93
CA PHE A 204 -31.77 -0.13 12.38
C PHE A 204 -33.00 0.43 13.07
N ALA A 205 -33.51 -0.32 14.04
CA ALA A 205 -34.53 0.18 14.95
C ALA A 205 -33.92 1.25 15.87
N PRO A 206 -34.71 2.22 16.34
CA PRO A 206 -34.27 3.21 17.31
C PRO A 206 -33.83 2.49 18.59
N ALA A 207 -32.74 2.98 19.17
CA ALA A 207 -32.16 2.46 20.41
C ALA A 207 -33.03 2.77 21.63
#